data_AF-A0ABD2ZD81-F1
#
_entry.id   AF-A0ABD2ZD81-F1
#
_cell.length_a   1.000
_cell.length_b   1.000
_cell.length_c   1.000
_cell.angle_alpha   90.00
_cell.angle_beta   90.00
_cell.angle_gamma   90.00
#
_symmetry.space_group_name_H-M   'P 1'
#
loop_
_entity.id
_entity.type
_entity.pdbx_description
1 polymer ?
#
loop_
_entity_poly.entity_id
_entity_poly.type
_entity_poly.pdbx_seq_one_letter_code
_entity_poly.pdbx_strand_id
1 'polypeptide(L)'
;MLVGSAAFDRFPIHAVCVVAPKAGEPKMISDLGVWLVELFWSFWAYIWLYIILEIWTPNVVTLWESLLTVLQFGLLLIHAYAQDKRWPNLSLPLKRSERPKDWVPAEDRHMNKAHNEYYEICLGNTTVWKLQFVEAYTLESGESRIFWRSVLVPWRLLFAFVPPYQIAHGWIAFICSLVFIRGIAYVVTKLTDLISCVTGINAYVIAITALAGGISWPVLVASKIAAELQITADSAIANITCSNSVNIYLGIGIHWLIKTLFNFIAYNEPLRIQNAEGLGFFVLFSSLLL
;
A
#
# COMPACT_ATOMS: atom_id res chain seq x y z
N MET A 1 -6.61 3.36 11.41
CA MET A 1 -5.60 3.64 10.38
C MET A 1 -5.89 2.86 9.09
N LEU A 2 -5.82 1.52 9.10
CA LEU A 2 -5.98 0.68 7.89
C LEU A 2 -7.41 0.67 7.29
N VAL A 3 -8.44 0.73 8.14
CA VAL A 3 -9.83 0.81 7.68
C VAL A 3 -10.14 2.18 7.03
N GLY A 4 -9.50 3.25 7.50
CA GLY A 4 -9.64 4.60 6.92
C GLY A 4 -8.85 4.78 5.62
N SER A 5 -7.68 4.14 5.48
CA SER A 5 -6.95 4.11 4.20
C SER A 5 -7.73 3.34 3.15
N ALA A 6 -8.44 2.27 3.50
CA ALA A 6 -9.25 1.51 2.55
C ALA A 6 -10.35 2.33 1.84
N ALA A 7 -10.96 3.30 2.52
CA ALA A 7 -11.92 4.23 1.91
C ALA A 7 -11.24 5.27 1.01
N PHE A 8 -10.07 5.79 1.43
CA PHE A 8 -9.25 6.72 0.63
C PHE A 8 -8.52 6.05 -0.54
N ASP A 9 -8.27 4.75 -0.47
CA ASP A 9 -7.62 3.96 -1.53
C ASP A 9 -8.59 3.70 -2.68
N ARG A 10 -9.91 3.75 -2.45
CA ARG A 10 -10.88 3.31 -3.46
C ARG A 10 -11.33 4.43 -4.39
N PHE A 11 -11.80 5.58 -3.89
CA PHE A 11 -12.37 6.63 -4.79
C PHE A 11 -11.32 7.42 -5.59
N PRO A 12 -10.29 8.02 -4.97
CA PRO A 12 -9.29 8.79 -5.69
C PRO A 12 -8.44 7.91 -6.62
N ILE A 13 -8.09 6.69 -6.21
CA ILE A 13 -7.25 5.81 -7.02
C ILE A 13 -8.03 5.26 -8.21
N HIS A 14 -9.27 4.81 -8.05
CA HIS A 14 -10.10 4.42 -9.20
C HIS A 14 -10.33 5.60 -10.15
N ALA A 15 -10.62 6.80 -9.63
CA ALA A 15 -10.80 7.99 -10.47
C ALA A 15 -9.53 8.31 -11.28
N VAL A 16 -8.35 8.26 -10.64
CA VAL A 16 -7.08 8.49 -11.34
C VAL A 16 -6.81 7.38 -12.36
N CYS A 17 -7.03 6.11 -12.03
CA CYS A 17 -6.81 5.00 -12.96
C CYS A 17 -7.75 5.01 -14.17
N VAL A 18 -8.95 5.58 -14.04
CA VAL A 18 -9.89 5.77 -15.16
C VAL A 18 -9.48 6.93 -16.06
N VAL A 19 -8.88 7.98 -15.51
CA VAL A 19 -8.51 9.21 -16.25
C VAL A 19 -7.07 9.17 -16.78
N ALA A 20 -6.18 8.39 -16.16
CA ALA A 20 -4.76 8.32 -16.52
C ALA A 20 -4.46 7.75 -17.92
N PRO A 21 -5.20 6.77 -18.45
CA PRO A 21 -5.03 6.33 -19.83
C PRO A 21 -5.24 7.49 -20.82
N LYS A 22 -4.47 7.51 -21.91
CA LYS A 22 -4.63 8.53 -22.96
C LYS A 22 -6.05 8.45 -23.53
N ALA A 23 -6.68 9.62 -23.72
CA ALA A 23 -8.06 9.71 -24.20
C ALA A 23 -8.24 8.93 -25.52
N GLY A 24 -9.09 7.90 -25.49
CA GLY A 24 -9.43 7.07 -26.66
C GLY A 24 -9.01 5.59 -26.59
N GLU A 25 -8.22 5.17 -25.61
CA GLU A 25 -7.80 3.77 -25.45
C GLU A 25 -8.38 3.12 -24.18
N PRO A 26 -9.57 2.49 -24.24
CA PRO A 26 -10.09 1.72 -23.12
C PRO A 26 -9.19 0.51 -22.83
N LYS A 27 -8.57 0.47 -21.65
CA LYS A 27 -7.77 -0.68 -21.21
C LYS A 27 -8.67 -1.79 -20.70
N MET A 28 -8.52 -2.98 -21.27
CA MET A 28 -9.30 -4.16 -20.86
C MET A 28 -8.60 -4.94 -19.74
N ILE A 29 -9.40 -5.67 -18.98
CA ILE A 29 -8.95 -6.66 -17.98
C ILE A 29 -8.67 -7.96 -18.73
N SER A 30 -7.45 -8.48 -18.65
CA SER A 30 -7.05 -9.70 -19.39
C SER A 30 -7.38 -10.99 -18.64
N ASP A 31 -7.24 -10.96 -17.32
CA ASP A 31 -7.36 -12.10 -16.43
C ASP A 31 -8.59 -11.95 -15.50
N LEU A 32 -9.79 -11.92 -16.08
CA LEU A 32 -11.05 -11.72 -15.35
C LEU A 32 -11.24 -12.72 -14.19
N GLY A 33 -10.78 -13.96 -14.36
CA GLY A 33 -10.88 -14.99 -13.31
C GLY A 33 -10.07 -14.65 -12.06
N VAL A 34 -8.84 -14.17 -12.22
CA VAL A 34 -7.98 -13.78 -11.08
C VAL A 34 -8.57 -12.55 -10.41
N TRP A 35 -9.01 -11.58 -11.21
CA TRP A 35 -9.70 -10.40 -10.72
C TRP A 35 -10.94 -10.73 -9.86
N LEU A 36 -11.80 -11.65 -10.30
CA LEU A 36 -12.97 -12.07 -9.52
C LEU A 36 -12.60 -12.73 -8.18
N VAL A 37 -11.54 -13.53 -8.15
CA VAL A 37 -11.05 -14.18 -6.93
C VAL A 37 -10.52 -13.12 -5.96
N GLU A 38 -9.71 -12.17 -6.44
CA GLU A 38 -9.21 -11.06 -5.64
C GLU A 38 -10.34 -10.17 -5.10
N LEU A 39 -11.33 -9.87 -5.95
CA LEU A 39 -12.51 -9.11 -5.58
C LEU A 39 -13.29 -9.82 -4.47
N PHE A 40 -13.57 -11.11 -4.64
CA PHE A 40 -14.26 -11.94 -3.64
C PHE A 40 -13.54 -11.90 -2.28
N TRP A 41 -12.23 -12.12 -2.27
CA TRP A 41 -11.46 -12.08 -1.02
C TRP A 41 -11.37 -10.68 -0.41
N SER A 42 -11.35 -9.63 -1.23
CA SER A 42 -11.41 -8.25 -0.77
C SER A 42 -12.74 -7.94 -0.08
N PHE A 43 -13.88 -8.39 -0.61
CA PHE A 43 -15.18 -8.29 0.06
C PHE A 43 -15.22 -9.13 1.35
N TRP A 44 -14.77 -10.38 1.25
CA TRP A 44 -14.74 -11.31 2.37
C TRP A 44 -13.92 -10.78 3.54
N ALA A 45 -12.84 -10.02 3.28
CA ALA A 45 -12.03 -9.41 4.32
C ALA A 45 -12.83 -8.48 5.24
N TYR A 46 -13.75 -7.68 4.70
CA TYR A 46 -14.61 -6.81 5.50
C TYR A 46 -15.70 -7.59 6.24
N ILE A 47 -16.31 -8.58 5.58
CA ILE A 47 -17.32 -9.45 6.21
C ILE A 47 -16.69 -10.20 7.38
N TRP A 48 -15.48 -10.74 7.19
CA TRP A 48 -14.72 -11.40 8.24
C TRP A 48 -14.39 -10.44 9.39
N LEU A 49 -13.95 -9.22 9.09
CA LEU A 49 -13.68 -8.19 10.09
C LEU A 49 -14.93 -7.82 10.90
N TYR A 50 -16.10 -7.79 10.28
CA TYR A 50 -17.37 -7.60 10.96
C TYR A 50 -17.73 -8.80 11.86
N ILE A 51 -17.58 -10.02 11.35
CA ILE A 51 -17.85 -11.25 12.11
C ILE A 51 -17.04 -11.30 13.40
N ILE A 52 -15.72 -11.06 13.33
CA ILE A 52 -14.84 -11.18 14.51
C ILE A 52 -15.06 -10.05 15.52
N LEU A 53 -15.52 -8.87 15.10
CA LEU A 53 -15.71 -7.73 16.01
C LEU A 53 -17.10 -7.66 16.65
N GLU A 54 -18.15 -8.08 15.92
CA GLU A 54 -19.54 -7.91 16.37
C GLU A 54 -20.28 -9.23 16.64
N ILE A 55 -19.94 -10.32 15.94
CA ILE A 55 -20.71 -11.58 16.01
C ILE A 55 -20.02 -12.62 16.90
N TRP A 56 -18.74 -12.89 16.65
CA TRP A 56 -18.05 -14.04 17.24
C TRP A 56 -17.65 -13.78 18.69
N THR A 57 -16.74 -12.84 18.94
CA THR A 57 -16.40 -12.40 20.30
C THR A 57 -16.46 -10.88 20.40
N PRO A 58 -17.63 -10.32 20.79
CA PRO A 58 -17.85 -8.87 20.74
C PRO A 58 -16.78 -8.10 21.52
N ASN A 59 -16.10 -7.16 20.84
CA ASN A 59 -15.06 -6.29 21.40
C ASN A 59 -13.81 -7.00 21.95
N VAL A 60 -13.62 -8.29 21.66
CA VAL A 60 -12.47 -9.07 22.08
C VAL A 60 -11.85 -9.71 20.84
N VAL A 61 -10.52 -9.76 20.77
CA VAL A 61 -9.84 -10.54 19.73
C VAL A 61 -9.01 -11.61 20.42
N THR A 62 -9.35 -12.85 20.11
CA THR A 62 -8.66 -14.05 20.57
C THR A 62 -7.44 -14.36 19.70
N LEU A 63 -6.55 -15.21 20.22
CA LEU A 63 -5.41 -15.70 19.46
C LEU A 63 -5.85 -16.42 18.17
N TRP A 64 -6.97 -17.15 18.23
CA TRP A 64 -7.51 -17.88 17.07
C TRP A 64 -8.06 -16.95 15.99
N GLU A 65 -8.84 -15.93 16.35
CA GLU A 65 -9.38 -14.98 15.37
C GLU A 65 -8.26 -14.21 14.67
N SER A 66 -7.25 -13.76 15.42
CA SER A 66 -6.09 -13.07 14.85
C SER A 66 -5.24 -13.98 13.96
N LEU A 67 -5.01 -15.24 14.35
CA LEU A 67 -4.31 -16.22 13.53
C LEU A 67 -5.07 -16.54 12.23
N LEU A 68 -6.37 -16.79 12.32
CA LEU A 68 -7.23 -17.06 11.16
C LEU A 68 -7.26 -15.88 10.19
N THR A 69 -7.24 -14.65 10.71
CA THR A 69 -7.18 -13.43 9.89
C THR A 69 -5.90 -13.38 9.06
N VAL A 70 -4.74 -13.71 9.64
CA VAL A 70 -3.47 -13.76 8.88
C VAL A 70 -3.45 -14.91 7.88
N LEU A 71 -3.95 -16.09 8.27
CA LEU A 71 -3.97 -17.27 7.40
C LEU A 71 -4.87 -17.08 6.17
N GLN A 72 -5.94 -16.29 6.27
CA GLN A 72 -6.80 -15.97 5.13
C GLN A 72 -6.05 -15.24 4.01
N PHE A 73 -5.02 -14.46 4.31
CA PHE A 73 -4.17 -13.89 3.26
C PHE A 73 -3.44 -14.99 2.47
N GLY A 74 -2.93 -16.02 3.15
CA GLY A 74 -2.32 -17.17 2.49
C GLY A 74 -3.32 -17.93 1.61
N LEU A 75 -4.56 -18.09 2.06
CA LEU A 75 -5.64 -18.70 1.27
C LEU A 75 -6.00 -17.87 0.04
N LEU A 76 -6.06 -16.54 0.18
CA LEU A 76 -6.23 -15.61 -0.94
C LEU A 76 -5.15 -15.83 -1.99
N LEU A 77 -3.87 -15.81 -1.58
CA LEU A 77 -2.75 -16.00 -2.50
C LEU A 77 -2.78 -17.36 -3.19
N ILE A 78 -3.07 -18.43 -2.46
CA ILE A 78 -3.19 -19.79 -3.02
C ILE A 78 -4.34 -19.83 -4.04
N HIS A 79 -5.50 -19.24 -3.73
CA HIS A 79 -6.64 -19.23 -4.63
C HIS A 79 -6.37 -18.40 -5.89
N ALA A 80 -5.78 -17.21 -5.74
CA ALA A 80 -5.38 -16.36 -6.88
C ALA A 80 -4.32 -17.06 -7.75
N TYR A 81 -3.34 -17.72 -7.14
CA TYR A 81 -2.32 -18.48 -7.86
C TYR A 81 -2.89 -19.70 -8.59
N ALA A 82 -3.78 -20.46 -7.94
CA ALA A 82 -4.46 -21.59 -8.56
C ALA A 82 -5.32 -21.16 -9.76
N GLN A 83 -5.92 -19.96 -9.67
CA GLN A 83 -6.66 -19.35 -10.76
C GLN A 83 -5.73 -18.92 -11.92
N ASP A 84 -4.60 -18.28 -11.64
CA ASP A 84 -3.62 -17.90 -12.68
C ASP A 84 -3.01 -19.13 -13.38
N LYS A 85 -2.77 -20.22 -12.63
CA LYS A 85 -2.26 -21.51 -13.14
C LYS A 85 -3.33 -22.46 -13.69
N ARG A 86 -4.61 -22.11 -13.61
CA ARG A 86 -5.75 -22.92 -14.07
C ARG A 86 -5.78 -24.35 -13.51
N TRP A 87 -5.75 -24.46 -12.18
CA TRP A 87 -5.92 -25.75 -11.53
C TRP A 87 -7.29 -26.35 -11.80
N PRO A 88 -7.39 -27.62 -12.23
CA PRO A 88 -8.59 -28.21 -12.83
C PRO A 88 -9.84 -28.18 -11.94
N ASN A 89 -9.68 -28.15 -10.60
CA ASN A 89 -10.81 -28.20 -9.66
C ASN A 89 -11.07 -26.87 -8.93
N LEU A 90 -10.14 -25.90 -9.03
CA LEU A 90 -10.20 -24.66 -8.26
C LEU A 90 -10.33 -23.42 -9.15
N SER A 91 -9.95 -23.51 -10.43
CA SER A 91 -10.04 -22.38 -11.35
C SER A 91 -11.43 -22.24 -11.99
N LEU A 92 -11.91 -21.01 -12.13
CA LEU A 92 -13.12 -20.71 -12.88
C LEU A 92 -12.85 -20.83 -14.39
N PRO A 93 -13.75 -21.43 -15.18
CA PRO A 93 -13.58 -21.63 -16.61
C PRO A 93 -13.90 -20.34 -17.40
N LEU A 94 -13.10 -19.28 -17.19
CA LEU A 94 -13.27 -17.98 -17.82
C LEU A 94 -12.27 -17.78 -18.97
N LYS A 95 -12.73 -17.11 -20.03
CA LYS A 95 -11.91 -16.81 -21.21
C LYS A 95 -10.85 -15.79 -20.84
N ARG A 96 -9.58 -16.15 -21.03
CA ARG A 96 -8.40 -15.30 -20.83
C ARG A 96 -8.02 -14.66 -22.15
N SER A 97 -7.75 -13.36 -22.17
CA SER A 97 -7.08 -12.76 -23.33
C SER A 97 -5.59 -13.06 -23.26
N GLU A 98 -4.91 -13.16 -24.41
CA GLU A 98 -3.47 -13.42 -24.41
C GLU A 98 -2.72 -12.35 -23.61
N ARG A 99 -1.92 -12.79 -22.63
CA ARG A 99 -1.06 -11.90 -21.86
C ARG A 99 0.05 -11.42 -22.80
N PRO A 100 0.31 -10.11 -22.90
CA PRO A 100 1.44 -9.62 -23.68
C PRO A 100 2.74 -10.23 -23.12
N LYS A 101 3.66 -10.64 -24.01
CA LYS A 101 4.96 -11.22 -23.62
C LYS A 101 5.80 -10.22 -22.83
N ASP A 102 5.64 -8.94 -23.14
CA ASP A 102 6.29 -7.84 -22.45
C ASP A 102 5.33 -7.18 -21.46
N TRP A 103 5.68 -7.23 -20.18
CA TRP A 103 4.90 -6.69 -19.07
C TRP A 103 4.89 -5.14 -19.03
N VAL A 104 5.88 -4.54 -19.68
CA VAL A 104 6.03 -3.09 -19.92
C VAL A 104 6.33 -2.91 -21.41
N PRO A 105 5.69 -1.97 -22.12
CA PRO A 105 6.04 -1.67 -23.51
C PRO A 105 7.54 -1.38 -23.66
N ALA A 106 8.12 -1.74 -24.80
CA ALA A 106 9.53 -1.47 -25.07
C ALA A 106 9.82 0.03 -24.98
N GLU A 107 10.71 0.42 -24.06
CA GLU A 107 11.17 1.81 -23.93
C GLU A 107 11.89 2.26 -25.22
N ASP A 108 11.67 3.51 -25.62
CA ASP A 108 12.28 4.09 -26.82
C ASP A 108 13.81 3.96 -26.77
N ARG A 109 14.42 3.41 -27.85
CA ARG A 109 15.88 3.16 -27.97
C ARG A 109 16.78 4.37 -27.68
N HIS A 110 16.25 5.58 -27.71
CA HIS A 110 16.99 6.81 -27.37
C HIS A 110 17.16 7.01 -25.86
N MET A 111 16.22 6.58 -25.01
CA MET A 111 16.39 6.63 -23.55
C MET A 111 17.40 5.60 -23.06
N ASN A 112 17.45 4.43 -23.69
CA ASN A 112 18.36 3.34 -23.33
C ASN A 112 19.84 3.74 -23.39
N LYS A 113 20.23 4.65 -24.29
CA LYS A 113 21.63 5.09 -24.40
C LYS A 113 22.02 6.02 -23.25
N ALA A 114 21.18 7.01 -22.94
CA ALA A 114 21.43 7.95 -21.84
C ALA A 114 21.33 7.27 -20.46
N HIS A 115 20.41 6.32 -20.28
CA HIS A 115 20.24 5.60 -19.03
C HIS A 115 21.40 4.63 -18.74
N ASN A 116 21.88 3.89 -19.75
CA ASN A 116 23.01 2.99 -19.58
C ASN A 116 24.34 3.73 -19.33
N GLU A 117 24.55 4.88 -19.98
CA GLU A 117 25.71 5.74 -19.74
C GLU A 117 25.72 6.31 -18.30
N TYR A 118 24.54 6.63 -17.75
CA TYR A 118 24.40 7.07 -16.36
C TYR A 118 24.65 5.94 -15.35
N TYR A 119 24.20 4.71 -15.64
CA TYR A 119 24.38 3.55 -14.76
C TYR A 119 25.82 3.05 -14.70
N GLU A 120 26.57 3.10 -15.81
CA GLU A 120 28.01 2.77 -15.80
C GLU A 120 28.83 3.76 -14.95
N ILE A 121 28.46 5.05 -14.94
CA ILE A 121 29.09 6.07 -14.08
C ILE A 121 28.78 5.80 -12.58
N CYS A 122 27.66 5.16 -12.28
CA CYS A 122 27.21 4.83 -10.92
C CYS A 122 27.83 3.53 -10.34
N LEU A 123 28.53 2.72 -11.13
CA LEU A 123 29.06 1.42 -10.68
C LEU A 123 30.27 1.50 -9.73
N GLY A 124 30.67 2.70 -9.32
CA GLY A 124 31.55 2.92 -8.16
C GLY A 124 30.76 2.88 -6.86
N ASN A 125 30.98 1.87 -6.02
CA ASN A 125 30.17 1.61 -4.80
C ASN A 125 30.06 2.79 -3.79
N THR A 126 30.91 3.82 -3.89
CA THR A 126 30.87 5.05 -3.06
C THR A 126 30.32 6.29 -3.79
N THR A 127 30.12 6.22 -5.11
CA THR A 127 29.63 7.34 -5.92
C THR A 127 28.11 7.45 -5.90
N VAL A 128 27.37 6.33 -5.83
CA VAL A 128 25.88 6.33 -5.81
C VAL A 128 25.30 7.09 -4.61
N TRP A 129 25.84 6.88 -3.40
CA TRP A 129 25.28 7.54 -2.22
C TRP A 129 25.57 9.04 -2.22
N LYS A 130 26.78 9.44 -2.64
CA LYS A 130 27.11 10.85 -2.88
C LYS A 130 26.26 11.46 -4.00
N LEU A 131 25.95 10.67 -5.02
CA LEU A 131 25.08 11.08 -6.12
C LEU A 131 23.68 11.40 -5.64
N GLN A 132 23.12 10.68 -4.64
CA GLN A 132 21.83 11.05 -4.05
C GLN A 132 21.85 12.44 -3.39
N PHE A 133 22.96 12.82 -2.74
CA PHE A 133 23.14 14.18 -2.20
C PHE A 133 23.36 15.21 -3.29
N VAL A 134 24.11 14.85 -4.35
CA VAL A 134 24.32 15.72 -5.51
C VAL A 134 22.99 15.92 -6.24
N GLU A 135 22.22 14.89 -6.56
CA GLU A 135 20.87 14.95 -7.15
C GLU A 135 19.84 15.65 -6.26
N ALA A 136 20.00 15.60 -4.94
CA ALA A 136 19.20 16.42 -4.04
C ALA A 136 19.48 17.92 -4.21
N TYR A 137 20.69 18.28 -4.68
CA TYR A 137 21.17 19.65 -4.84
C TYR A 137 21.18 20.17 -6.30
N THR A 138 21.50 19.31 -7.27
CA THR A 138 21.53 19.59 -8.71
C THR A 138 20.14 19.35 -9.28
N LEU A 139 19.48 20.42 -9.71
CA LEU A 139 18.11 20.35 -10.23
C LEU A 139 17.95 21.31 -11.41
N GLU A 140 17.33 20.79 -12.48
CA GLU A 140 17.10 21.44 -13.77
C GLU A 140 16.44 22.82 -13.67
N SER A 141 16.93 23.74 -14.50
CA SER A 141 16.56 25.15 -14.57
C SER A 141 15.18 25.37 -15.18
N GLY A 142 14.16 25.63 -14.35
CA GLY A 142 12.85 26.12 -14.79
C GLY A 142 12.13 26.94 -13.72
N GLU A 143 11.75 28.18 -14.05
CA GLU A 143 11.31 29.22 -13.09
C GLU A 143 9.99 28.92 -12.34
N SER A 144 9.07 28.13 -12.90
CA SER A 144 7.77 27.81 -12.27
C SER A 144 7.87 26.82 -11.08
N ARG A 145 9.06 26.28 -10.80
CA ARG A 145 9.27 25.22 -9.80
C ARG A 145 9.83 25.71 -8.46
N ILE A 146 10.03 27.01 -8.22
CA ILE A 146 10.74 27.53 -7.03
C ILE A 146 9.97 27.32 -5.71
N PHE A 147 8.64 27.48 -5.72
CA PHE A 147 7.79 27.19 -4.56
C PHE A 147 7.81 25.70 -4.22
N TRP A 148 7.54 24.84 -5.22
CA TRP A 148 7.63 23.39 -5.09
C TRP A 148 9.02 22.91 -4.68
N ARG A 149 10.08 23.61 -5.14
CA ARG A 149 11.48 23.37 -4.77
C ARG A 149 11.71 23.60 -3.28
N SER A 150 11.21 24.70 -2.72
CA SER A 150 11.40 25.01 -1.29
C SER A 150 10.71 23.99 -0.38
N VAL A 151 9.58 23.43 -0.83
CA VAL A 151 8.83 22.40 -0.11
C VAL A 151 9.47 21.01 -0.25
N LEU A 152 10.02 20.68 -1.43
CA LEU A 152 10.56 19.33 -1.73
C LEU A 152 12.02 19.15 -1.33
N VAL A 153 12.84 20.22 -1.27
CA VAL A 153 14.26 20.14 -0.93
C VAL A 153 14.50 19.56 0.47
N PRO A 154 13.80 19.99 1.55
CA PRO A 154 13.94 19.38 2.86
C PRO A 154 13.63 17.88 2.84
N TRP A 155 12.60 17.49 2.10
CA TRP A 155 12.17 16.10 1.99
C TRP A 155 13.15 15.22 1.20
N ARG A 156 13.70 15.73 0.09
CA ARG A 156 14.75 15.05 -0.68
C ARG A 156 16.03 14.89 0.10
N LEU A 157 16.42 15.91 0.86
CA LEU A 157 17.62 15.87 1.69
C LEU A 157 17.47 14.90 2.84
N LEU A 158 16.29 14.84 3.47
CA LEU A 158 15.99 13.85 4.50
C LEU A 158 16.07 12.41 3.97
N PHE A 159 15.61 12.15 2.73
CA PHE A 159 15.70 10.82 2.13
C PHE A 159 17.08 10.45 1.59
N ALA A 160 17.94 11.41 1.26
CA ALA A 160 19.33 11.14 0.87
C ALA A 160 20.14 10.48 2.00
N PHE A 161 19.71 10.63 3.26
CA PHE A 161 20.30 9.92 4.40
C PHE A 161 20.02 8.41 4.40
N VAL A 162 19.04 7.92 3.63
CA VAL A 162 18.80 6.48 3.49
C VAL A 162 19.84 5.91 2.52
N PRO A 163 20.73 5.00 2.96
CA PRO A 163 21.78 4.46 2.11
C PRO A 163 21.23 3.58 0.98
N PRO A 164 21.97 3.43 -0.13
CA PRO A 164 21.56 2.57 -1.24
C PRO A 164 21.50 1.09 -0.84
N TYR A 165 20.58 0.35 -1.46
CA TYR A 165 20.30 -1.06 -1.19
C TYR A 165 21.48 -2.01 -1.47
N GLN A 166 22.48 -1.55 -2.20
CA GLN A 166 23.69 -2.32 -2.53
C GLN A 166 24.58 -2.57 -1.31
N ILE A 167 24.45 -1.75 -0.26
CA ILE A 167 25.22 -1.88 0.98
C ILE A 167 24.55 -2.92 1.88
N ALA A 168 25.33 -3.92 2.31
CA ALA A 168 24.88 -4.97 3.24
C ALA A 168 23.56 -5.65 2.84
N HIS A 169 23.40 -5.99 1.56
CA HIS A 169 22.19 -6.62 1.01
C HIS A 169 20.89 -5.86 1.33
N GLY A 170 20.96 -4.55 1.52
CA GLY A 170 19.81 -3.68 1.76
C GLY A 170 19.33 -3.61 3.22
N TRP A 171 19.94 -4.37 4.14
CA TRP A 171 19.53 -4.37 5.55
C TRP A 171 19.66 -2.99 6.21
N ILE A 172 20.72 -2.25 5.88
CA ILE A 172 20.94 -0.91 6.45
C ILE A 172 19.88 0.07 5.92
N ALA A 173 19.58 0.03 4.62
CA ALA A 173 18.54 0.84 4.00
C ALA A 173 17.15 0.56 4.63
N PHE A 174 16.88 -0.72 4.92
CA PHE A 174 15.65 -1.12 5.59
C PHE A 174 15.55 -0.57 7.03
N ILE A 175 16.59 -0.73 7.85
CA ILE A 175 16.57 -0.23 9.23
C ILE A 175 16.49 1.31 9.26
N CYS A 176 17.28 2.00 8.43
CA CYS A 176 17.25 3.46 8.32
C CYS A 176 15.86 3.97 7.91
N SER A 177 15.21 3.34 6.93
CA SER A 177 13.85 3.72 6.51
C SER A 177 12.81 3.47 7.60
N LEU A 178 12.90 2.38 8.37
CA LEU A 178 12.03 2.14 9.53
C LEU A 178 12.17 3.22 10.60
N VAL A 179 13.40 3.63 10.94
CA VAL A 179 13.64 4.72 11.90
C VAL A 179 13.04 6.03 11.39
N PHE A 180 13.19 6.31 10.09
CA PHE A 180 12.70 7.53 9.48
C PHE A 180 11.16 7.60 9.46
N ILE A 181 10.49 6.51 9.06
CA ILE A 181 9.03 6.39 9.09
C ILE A 181 8.51 6.56 10.52
N ARG A 182 9.17 5.97 11.51
CA ARG A 182 8.81 6.14 12.94
C ARG A 182 8.98 7.59 13.39
N GLY A 183 10.05 8.26 12.96
CA GLY A 183 10.31 9.67 13.25
C GLY A 183 9.22 10.59 12.69
N ILE A 184 8.87 10.40 11.41
CA ILE A 184 7.79 11.17 10.77
C ILE A 184 6.45 10.92 11.47
N ALA A 185 6.12 9.66 11.76
CA ALA A 185 4.89 9.31 12.47
C ALA A 185 4.80 9.99 13.85
N TYR A 186 5.91 10.07 14.58
CA TYR A 186 5.99 10.81 15.85
C TYR A 186 5.79 12.31 15.68
N VAL A 187 6.38 12.92 14.65
CA VAL A 187 6.18 14.35 14.37
C VAL A 187 4.71 14.62 14.01
N VAL A 188 4.11 13.78 13.17
CA VAL A 188 2.69 13.89 12.80
C VAL A 188 1.80 13.83 14.03
N THR A 189 1.99 12.88 14.95
CA THR A 189 1.16 12.79 16.15
C THR A 189 1.28 14.03 17.03
N LYS A 190 2.49 14.58 17.20
CA LYS A 190 2.68 15.84 17.93
C LYS A 190 2.01 17.03 17.28
N LEU A 191 2.04 17.13 15.96
CA LEU A 191 1.30 18.18 15.25
C LEU A 191 -0.21 17.99 15.40
N THR A 192 -0.72 16.75 15.36
CA THR A 192 -2.15 16.49 15.54
C THR A 192 -2.64 16.81 16.94
N ASP A 193 -1.82 16.64 17.98
CA ASP A 193 -2.14 17.06 19.35
C ASP A 193 -2.35 18.59 19.43
N LEU A 194 -1.49 19.36 18.75
CA LEU A 194 -1.63 20.82 18.68
C LEU A 194 -2.88 21.25 17.90
N ILE A 195 -3.14 20.63 16.75
CA ILE A 195 -4.34 20.92 15.94
C ILE A 195 -5.62 20.55 16.71
N SER A 196 -5.58 19.44 17.46
CA SER A 196 -6.69 18.99 18.30
C SER A 196 -7.04 20.03 19.37
N CYS A 197 -6.02 20.63 20.01
CA CYS A 197 -6.21 21.68 21.01
C CYS A 197 -6.90 22.93 20.46
N VAL A 198 -6.65 23.29 19.19
CA VAL A 198 -7.23 24.48 18.55
C VAL A 198 -8.60 24.21 17.92
N THR A 199 -8.78 23.04 17.29
CA THR A 199 -9.99 22.70 16.53
C THR A 199 -11.06 21.99 17.36
N GLY A 200 -10.71 21.47 18.54
CA GLY A 200 -11.59 20.65 19.38
C GLY A 200 -11.86 19.24 18.83
N ILE A 201 -11.31 18.87 17.68
CA ILE A 201 -11.42 17.52 17.10
C ILE A 201 -10.46 16.58 17.82
N ASN A 202 -10.84 15.33 18.06
CA ASN A 202 -9.98 14.33 18.70
C ASN A 202 -8.68 14.13 17.91
N ALA A 203 -7.51 14.32 18.56
CA ALA A 203 -6.18 14.14 17.98
C ALA A 203 -6.02 12.77 17.30
N TYR A 204 -6.62 11.73 17.86
CA TYR A 204 -6.60 10.39 17.29
C TYR A 204 -7.21 10.36 15.89
N VAL A 205 -8.34 11.04 15.67
CA VAL A 205 -9.03 11.08 14.37
C VAL A 205 -8.21 11.83 13.32
N ILE A 206 -7.59 12.95 13.70
CA ILE A 206 -6.73 13.72 12.79
C ILE A 206 -5.49 12.89 12.44
N ALA A 207 -4.85 12.26 13.43
CA ALA A 207 -3.65 11.45 13.24
C ALA A 207 -3.90 10.26 12.32
N ILE A 208 -4.97 9.50 12.55
CA ILE A 208 -5.27 8.34 11.70
C ILE A 208 -5.61 8.74 10.27
N THR A 209 -6.26 9.88 10.03
CA THR A 209 -6.59 10.36 8.69
C THR A 209 -5.34 10.81 7.94
N ALA A 210 -4.47 11.58 8.60
CA ALA A 210 -3.20 12.02 8.00
C ALA A 210 -2.29 10.83 7.66
N LEU A 211 -2.17 9.87 8.58
CA LEU A 211 -1.38 8.66 8.36
C LEU A 211 -2.00 7.74 7.30
N ALA A 212 -3.33 7.63 7.25
CA ALA A 212 -4.03 6.87 6.21
C ALA A 212 -3.77 7.46 4.82
N GLY A 213 -3.94 8.77 4.64
CA GLY A 213 -3.65 9.44 3.37
C GLY A 213 -2.19 9.30 2.94
N GLY A 214 -1.26 9.29 3.91
CA GLY A 214 0.16 9.05 3.65
C GLY A 214 0.47 7.66 3.10
N ILE A 215 -0.25 6.62 3.53
CA ILE A 215 -0.11 5.25 3.00
C ILE A 215 -0.77 5.11 1.63
N SER A 216 -1.93 5.75 1.44
CA SER A 216 -2.68 5.70 0.18
C SER A 216 -1.93 6.37 -0.97
N TRP A 217 -1.09 7.36 -0.70
CA TRP A 217 -0.41 8.13 -1.74
C TRP A 217 0.58 7.31 -2.59
N PRO A 218 1.53 6.54 -2.02
CA PRO A 218 2.35 5.61 -2.79
C PRO A 218 1.54 4.61 -3.62
N VAL A 219 0.45 4.08 -3.06
CA VAL A 219 -0.45 3.14 -3.76
C VAL A 219 -1.09 3.83 -4.97
N LEU A 220 -1.57 5.07 -4.80
CA LEU A 220 -2.14 5.87 -5.88
C LEU A 220 -1.13 6.07 -7.02
N VAL A 221 0.10 6.47 -6.69
CA VAL A 221 1.15 6.72 -7.68
C VAL A 221 1.52 5.42 -8.41
N ALA A 222 1.66 4.31 -7.69
CA ALA A 222 1.95 3.00 -8.29
C ALA A 222 0.84 2.54 -9.24
N SER A 223 -0.43 2.67 -8.82
CA SER A 223 -1.59 2.31 -9.65
C SER A 223 -1.74 3.23 -10.86
N LYS A 224 -1.48 4.53 -10.72
CA LYS A 224 -1.46 5.49 -11.84
C LYS A 224 -0.40 5.10 -12.87
N ILE A 225 0.84 4.86 -12.44
CA ILE A 225 1.94 4.48 -13.32
C ILE A 225 1.60 3.16 -14.04
N ALA A 226 1.05 2.18 -13.33
CA ALA A 226 0.57 0.94 -13.94
C ALA A 226 -0.53 1.21 -14.98
N ALA A 227 -1.51 2.06 -14.65
CA ALA A 227 -2.59 2.44 -15.54
C ALA A 227 -2.14 3.26 -16.76
N GLU A 228 -0.98 3.93 -16.72
CA GLU A 228 -0.41 4.65 -17.87
C GLU A 228 0.44 3.73 -18.74
N LEU A 229 1.38 3.01 -18.11
CA LEU A 229 2.42 2.28 -18.80
C LEU A 229 1.98 0.89 -19.29
N GLN A 230 1.09 0.22 -18.58
CA GLN A 230 0.75 -1.17 -18.92
C GLN A 230 -0.33 -1.27 -19.99
N ILE A 231 -0.29 -2.33 -20.77
CA ILE A 231 -1.25 -2.55 -21.87
C ILE A 231 -2.63 -2.90 -21.31
N THR A 232 -2.69 -3.63 -20.19
CA THR A 232 -3.92 -4.10 -19.55
C THR A 232 -4.18 -3.37 -18.23
N ALA A 233 -5.44 -3.37 -17.79
CA ALA A 233 -5.83 -2.75 -16.51
C ALA A 233 -5.50 -3.62 -15.27
N ASP A 234 -5.01 -4.85 -15.47
CA ASP A 234 -4.95 -5.87 -14.42
C ASP A 234 -4.05 -5.45 -13.25
N SER A 235 -2.84 -4.92 -13.50
CA SER A 235 -1.95 -4.60 -12.37
C SER A 235 -2.39 -3.35 -11.61
N ALA A 236 -3.05 -2.38 -12.27
CA ALA A 236 -3.62 -1.23 -11.59
C ALA A 236 -4.76 -1.67 -10.64
N ILE A 237 -5.62 -2.58 -11.11
CA ILE A 237 -6.74 -3.08 -10.31
C ILE A 237 -6.26 -4.05 -9.22
N ALA A 238 -5.29 -4.91 -9.53
CA ALA A 238 -4.66 -5.80 -8.56
C ALA A 238 -3.97 -4.98 -7.45
N ASN A 239 -3.29 -3.89 -7.78
CA ASN A 239 -2.70 -3.00 -6.77
C ASN A 239 -3.75 -2.40 -5.82
N ILE A 240 -4.93 -2.03 -6.31
CA ILE A 240 -6.01 -1.49 -5.46
C ILE A 240 -6.65 -2.60 -4.61
N THR A 241 -6.95 -3.75 -5.21
CA THR A 241 -7.70 -4.83 -4.55
C THR A 241 -6.82 -5.61 -3.55
N CYS A 242 -5.56 -5.83 -3.92
CA CYS A 242 -4.58 -6.50 -3.08
C CYS A 242 -4.14 -5.59 -1.92
N SER A 243 -3.92 -4.28 -2.13
CA SER A 243 -3.54 -3.37 -1.04
C SER A 243 -4.59 -3.35 0.07
N ASN A 244 -5.87 -3.34 -0.29
CA ASN A 244 -6.97 -3.45 0.65
C ASN A 244 -6.95 -4.77 1.45
N SER A 245 -6.81 -5.89 0.74
CA SER A 245 -6.75 -7.22 1.37
C SER A 245 -5.53 -7.37 2.29
N VAL A 246 -4.36 -6.88 1.87
CA VAL A 246 -3.13 -6.83 2.69
C VAL A 246 -3.34 -5.98 3.93
N ASN A 247 -3.97 -4.81 3.79
CA ASN A 247 -4.22 -3.91 4.90
C ASN A 247 -5.07 -4.57 6.01
N ILE A 248 -6.06 -5.36 5.63
CA ILE A 248 -6.94 -6.05 6.58
C ILE A 248 -6.25 -7.32 7.12
N TYR A 249 -5.90 -8.26 6.24
CA TYR A 249 -5.44 -9.57 6.67
C TYR A 249 -4.05 -9.56 7.31
N LEU A 250 -3.10 -8.82 6.72
CA LEU A 250 -1.75 -8.71 7.26
C LEU A 250 -1.62 -7.50 8.17
N GLY A 251 -2.10 -6.34 7.73
CA GLY A 251 -2.03 -5.11 8.50
C GLY A 251 -2.74 -5.26 9.85
N ILE A 252 -4.05 -5.50 9.88
CA ILE A 252 -4.76 -5.67 11.15
C ILE A 252 -4.40 -7.03 11.79
N GLY A 253 -4.39 -8.11 11.00
CA GLY A 253 -4.18 -9.47 11.50
C GLY A 253 -2.84 -9.67 12.22
N ILE A 254 -1.71 -9.22 11.65
CA ILE A 254 -0.39 -9.38 12.30
C ILE A 254 -0.30 -8.54 13.57
N HIS A 255 -0.81 -7.30 13.55
CA HIS A 255 -0.80 -6.45 14.75
C HIS A 255 -1.63 -7.05 15.88
N TRP A 256 -2.80 -7.61 15.57
CA TRP A 256 -3.59 -8.34 16.56
C TRP A 256 -2.89 -9.61 17.02
N LEU A 257 -2.33 -10.41 16.11
CA LEU A 257 -1.61 -11.64 16.46
C LEU A 257 -0.46 -11.38 17.43
N ILE A 258 0.34 -10.33 17.19
CA ILE A 258 1.43 -9.94 18.10
C ILE A 258 0.88 -9.54 19.47
N LYS A 259 -0.19 -8.73 19.51
CA LYS A 259 -0.79 -8.24 20.75
C LYS A 259 -1.48 -9.35 21.54
N THR A 260 -2.23 -10.22 20.88
CA THR A 260 -2.93 -11.35 21.51
C THR A 260 -1.94 -12.38 22.01
N LEU A 261 -0.88 -12.69 21.24
CA LEU A 261 0.18 -13.59 21.67
C LEU A 261 0.92 -13.04 22.88
N PHE A 262 1.28 -11.75 22.88
CA PHE A 262 1.90 -11.11 24.03
C PHE A 262 0.98 -11.13 25.25
N ASN A 263 -0.30 -10.78 25.10
CA ASN A 263 -1.25 -10.76 26.21
C ASN A 263 -1.52 -12.17 26.76
N PHE A 264 -1.59 -13.17 25.90
CA PHE A 264 -1.74 -14.57 26.27
C PHE A 264 -0.53 -15.09 27.06
N ILE A 265 0.70 -14.78 26.60
CA ILE A 265 1.93 -15.23 27.27
C ILE A 265 2.16 -14.48 28.60
N ALA A 266 1.93 -13.16 28.63
CA ALA A 266 2.28 -12.33 29.78
C ALA A 266 1.18 -12.27 30.85
N TYR A 267 -0.09 -12.27 30.45
CA TYR A 267 -1.23 -12.00 31.34
C TYR A 267 -2.31 -13.08 31.30
N ASN A 268 -2.22 -14.05 30.39
CA ASN A 268 -3.21 -15.11 30.18
C ASN A 268 -4.65 -14.57 29.94
N GLU A 269 -4.76 -13.35 29.43
CA GLU A 269 -6.03 -12.67 29.12
C GLU A 269 -6.18 -12.41 27.61
N PRO A 270 -7.42 -12.39 27.08
CA PRO A 270 -7.66 -12.04 25.69
C PRO A 270 -7.55 -10.52 25.46
N LEU A 271 -7.21 -10.10 24.24
CA LEU A 271 -7.04 -8.68 23.92
C LEU A 271 -8.43 -8.01 23.79
N ARG A 272 -8.73 -7.08 24.69
CA ARG A 272 -9.97 -6.27 24.59
C ARG A 272 -9.72 -5.03 23.75
N ILE A 273 -10.57 -4.79 22.76
CA ILE A 273 -10.51 -3.58 21.94
C ILE A 273 -11.38 -2.52 22.63
N GLN A 274 -10.74 -1.53 23.23
CA GLN A 274 -11.44 -0.34 23.73
C GLN A 274 -11.79 0.57 22.54
N ASN A 275 -13.06 1.02 22.46
CA ASN A 275 -13.63 1.87 21.40
C ASN A 275 -13.81 1.21 20.02
N ALA A 276 -14.47 0.06 19.94
CA ALA A 276 -14.88 -0.56 18.67
C ALA A 276 -16.18 0.03 18.06
N GLU A 277 -16.92 0.87 18.80
CA GLU A 277 -18.22 1.44 18.35
C GLU A 277 -18.15 2.20 17.01
N GLY A 278 -17.00 2.80 16.66
CA GLY A 278 -16.80 3.48 15.37
C GLY A 278 -16.23 2.59 14.27
N LEU A 279 -15.71 1.41 14.59
CA LEU A 279 -15.04 0.52 13.63
C LEU A 279 -16.07 -0.28 12.83
N GLY A 280 -17.13 -0.77 13.49
CA GLY A 280 -18.21 -1.55 12.85
C GLY A 280 -18.94 -0.79 11.75
N PHE A 281 -19.37 0.46 12.04
CA PHE A 281 -20.02 1.34 11.06
C PHE A 281 -19.12 1.64 9.85
N PHE A 282 -17.82 1.88 10.07
CA PHE A 282 -16.88 2.18 8.99
C PHE A 282 -16.58 0.94 8.13
N VAL A 283 -16.53 -0.24 8.73
CA VAL A 283 -16.34 -1.53 8.04
C VAL A 283 -17.56 -1.88 7.19
N LEU A 284 -18.78 -1.72 7.74
CA LEU A 284 -20.02 -1.91 6.98
C LEU A 284 -20.14 -0.94 5.80
N PHE A 285 -19.88 0.35 6.03
CA PHE A 285 -19.90 1.36 4.97
C PHE A 285 -18.86 1.08 3.87
N SER A 286 -17.64 0.66 4.25
CA SER A 286 -16.57 0.32 3.28
C SER A 286 -16.85 -0.99 2.51
N SER A 287 -17.67 -1.89 3.06
CA SER A 287 -18.10 -3.14 2.42
C SER A 287 -19.24 -2.95 1.42
N LEU A 288 -20.14 -1.98 1.66
CA LEU A 288 -21.27 -1.63 0.79
C LEU A 288 -20.86 -0.78 -0.43
N LEU A 289 -19.65 -0.23 -0.42
CA LEU A 289 -19.12 0.68 -1.45
C LEU A 289 -18.12 0.02 -2.43
N LEU A 290 -18.04 -1.31 -2.47
CA LEU A 290 -17.45 -2.06 -3.58
C LEU A 290 -18.51 -2.36 -4.63
#